data_AF-A0A522DAN9-F1
#
_entry.id   AF-A0A522DAN9-F1
#
_cell.length_a   1.000
_cell.length_b   1.000
_cell.length_c   1.000
_cell.angle_alpha   90.00
_cell.angle_beta   90.00
_cell.angle_gamma   90.00
#
_symmetry.space_group_name_H-M   'P 1'
#
loop_
_entity.id
_entity.type
_entity.pdbx_description
1 polymer ?
#
loop_
_entity_poly.entity_id
_entity_poly.type
_entity_poly.pdbx_seq_one_letter_code
_entity_poly.pdbx_strand_id
1 'polypeptide(L)'
;MKNTIIAICLAFCVVLSASSIAFAQEDSYEIMAPLPPGMLHTDPDPAAKPDDAVQQAPVPPPPVVPLPPDPARKPLDDFLAKIKDADKGQMSVVSSDMLQAAFPGYRFYALHFRMFPVAVATPAPLKPANVFALSPQGEVTHMPDMDSLKDFVRHNAPTAQRNDQARDVFKAWMNLALEFKQDGFYEFSALAPVNVTSRSATADLTVTSKVTATRGGRGEYKATATFGEDGKIRDTTIVDNMKAGVRPVCQATKLLDKDPIVRKIVEKDILVMGSAAKSYLDEQRAKASPDLQREIDRVWNKIVQEGW
;
A
#
# COMPACT_ATOMS: atom_id res chain seq x y z
N MET A 1 -17.36 21.79 57.16
CA MET A 1 -17.85 20.86 56.13
C MET A 1 -16.72 20.56 55.16
N LYS A 2 -15.89 19.59 55.56
CA LYS A 2 -14.70 19.08 54.91
C LYS A 2 -14.48 17.66 55.48
N ASN A 3 -13.85 16.80 54.69
CA ASN A 3 -12.99 15.68 55.10
C ASN A 3 -13.60 14.27 55.31
N THR A 4 -13.11 13.36 54.45
CA THR A 4 -12.30 12.18 54.82
C THR A 4 -13.00 10.86 55.22
N ILE A 5 -12.84 9.84 54.36
CA ILE A 5 -12.78 8.38 54.67
C ILE A 5 -11.90 7.78 53.54
N ILE A 6 -10.60 7.46 53.68
CA ILE A 6 -9.86 6.40 54.43
C ILE A 6 -10.27 4.95 54.09
N ALA A 7 -9.45 4.37 53.21
CA ALA A 7 -8.83 3.03 53.20
C ALA A 7 -9.48 1.85 53.95
N ILE A 8 -9.69 0.74 53.22
CA ILE A 8 -9.56 -0.62 53.75
C ILE A 8 -8.57 -1.39 52.87
N CYS A 9 -7.60 -1.97 53.56
CA CYS A 9 -6.47 -2.76 53.08
C CYS A 9 -6.83 -4.25 53.01
N LEU A 10 -6.00 -4.98 52.24
CA LEU A 10 -5.58 -6.37 52.44
C LEU A 10 -6.60 -7.49 52.15
N ALA A 11 -6.29 -8.23 51.06
CA ALA A 11 -5.94 -9.65 51.07
C ALA A 11 -6.51 -10.35 49.85
N PHE A 12 -5.72 -10.57 48.80
CA PHE A 12 -5.89 -11.77 48.00
C PHE A 12 -4.54 -12.28 47.51
N CYS A 13 -4.35 -13.57 47.81
CA CYS A 13 -3.13 -14.32 47.72
C CYS A 13 -2.55 -14.39 46.30
N VAL A 14 -1.22 -14.32 46.31
CA VAL A 14 -0.29 -14.98 45.40
C VAL A 14 -0.78 -16.37 45.00
N VAL A 15 -1.08 -16.56 43.71
CA VAL A 15 -0.99 -17.85 43.02
C VAL A 15 -0.16 -17.64 41.77
N LEU A 16 1.15 -17.67 41.94
CA LEU A 16 2.10 -17.90 40.85
C LEU A 16 2.02 -19.39 40.50
N SER A 17 1.13 -19.72 39.56
CA SER A 17 1.11 -21.01 38.89
C SER A 17 2.25 -21.04 37.87
N ALA A 18 3.32 -21.73 38.23
CA ALA A 18 4.37 -22.15 37.32
C ALA A 18 3.78 -23.13 36.30
N SER A 19 3.51 -22.66 35.10
CA SER A 19 3.27 -23.54 33.95
C SER A 19 4.63 -23.86 33.32
N SER A 20 5.25 -24.92 33.82
CA SER A 20 6.37 -25.59 33.15
C SER A 20 5.85 -26.17 31.83
N ILE A 21 6.10 -25.48 30.72
CA ILE A 21 5.96 -26.05 29.39
C ILE A 21 7.12 -27.02 29.21
N ALA A 22 6.82 -28.30 29.39
CA ALA A 22 7.69 -29.38 28.95
C ALA A 22 7.75 -29.34 27.42
N PHE A 23 8.89 -28.88 26.89
CA PHE A 23 9.29 -29.13 25.50
C PHE A 23 9.55 -30.64 25.38
N ALA A 24 8.56 -31.38 24.89
CA ALA A 24 8.78 -32.72 24.35
C ALA A 24 9.46 -32.55 22.99
N GLN A 25 10.78 -32.65 23.00
CA GLN A 25 11.60 -32.77 21.80
C GLN A 25 11.49 -34.24 21.34
N GLU A 26 10.59 -34.53 20.40
CA GLU A 26 10.61 -35.80 19.67
C GLU A 26 11.78 -35.79 18.70
N ASP A 27 12.92 -36.26 19.19
CA ASP A 27 14.07 -36.66 18.38
C ASP A 27 13.71 -37.96 17.63
N SER A 28 12.94 -37.86 16.55
CA SER A 28 12.87 -38.92 15.55
C SER A 28 14.05 -38.77 14.59
N TYR A 29 15.19 -39.35 14.98
CA TYR A 29 16.29 -39.60 14.06
C TYR A 29 15.83 -40.67 13.05
N GLU A 30 15.37 -40.22 11.87
CA GLU A 30 15.36 -41.05 10.69
C GLU A 30 16.80 -41.46 10.40
N ILE A 31 17.07 -42.77 10.51
CA ILE A 31 18.33 -43.40 10.13
C ILE A 31 18.49 -43.18 8.61
N MET A 32 19.24 -42.15 8.23
CA MET A 32 19.65 -41.93 6.85
C MET A 32 20.46 -43.13 6.37
N ALA A 33 19.96 -43.78 5.32
CA ALA A 33 20.72 -44.76 4.57
C ALA A 33 22.04 -44.14 4.08
N PRO A 34 23.16 -44.90 4.08
CA PRO A 34 24.43 -44.40 3.59
C PRO A 34 24.32 -44.00 2.12
N LEU A 35 24.67 -42.76 1.81
CA LEU A 35 24.77 -42.26 0.44
C LEU A 35 25.80 -43.08 -0.35
N PRO A 36 25.53 -43.41 -1.62
CA PRO A 36 26.50 -44.08 -2.47
C PRO A 36 27.75 -43.20 -2.68
N PRO A 37 28.96 -43.78 -2.64
CA PRO A 37 30.18 -43.04 -2.94
C PRO A 37 30.27 -42.81 -4.45
N GLY A 38 30.33 -41.54 -4.87
CA GLY A 38 30.74 -41.20 -6.24
C GLY A 38 29.82 -40.27 -7.01
N MET A 39 29.48 -39.11 -6.45
CA MET A 39 29.15 -37.95 -7.29
C MET A 39 30.15 -36.84 -7.00
N LEU A 40 31.07 -36.70 -7.95
CA LEU A 40 31.98 -35.55 -8.10
C LEU A 40 31.16 -34.27 -7.97
N HIS A 41 31.52 -33.44 -6.98
CA HIS A 41 31.16 -32.03 -6.97
C HIS A 41 31.70 -31.39 -8.26
N THR A 42 30.83 -31.10 -9.22
CA THR A 42 31.11 -30.03 -10.17
C THR A 42 30.88 -28.74 -9.42
N ASP A 43 31.97 -28.03 -9.14
CA ASP A 43 31.92 -26.68 -8.60
C ASP A 43 30.94 -25.84 -9.45
N PRO A 44 29.96 -25.14 -8.83
CA PRO A 44 29.11 -24.23 -9.56
C PRO A 44 29.99 -23.11 -10.13
N ASP A 45 29.93 -22.96 -11.45
CA ASP A 45 30.62 -21.93 -12.22
C ASP A 45 30.40 -20.53 -11.58
N PRO A 46 31.44 -19.87 -11.04
CA PRO A 46 31.32 -18.55 -10.43
C PRO A 46 31.13 -17.41 -11.45
N ALA A 47 30.91 -17.71 -12.73
CA ALA A 47 30.82 -16.72 -13.80
C ALA A 47 29.41 -16.46 -14.37
N ALA A 48 28.33 -16.96 -13.75
CA ALA A 48 26.99 -16.50 -14.09
C ALA A 48 26.77 -15.08 -13.53
N LYS A 49 27.21 -14.07 -14.28
CA LYS A 49 26.86 -12.68 -14.04
C LYS A 49 25.33 -12.60 -13.92
N PRO A 50 24.79 -11.93 -12.89
CA PRO A 50 23.35 -11.68 -12.84
C PRO A 50 22.97 -10.99 -14.15
N ASP A 51 22.05 -11.61 -14.90
CA ASP A 51 21.54 -11.07 -16.15
C ASP A 51 21.27 -9.58 -15.94
N ASP A 52 21.90 -8.75 -16.78
CA ASP A 52 21.62 -7.34 -16.92
C ASP A 52 20.16 -7.23 -17.37
N ALA A 53 19.24 -7.30 -16.42
CA ALA A 53 17.82 -7.08 -16.64
C ALA A 53 17.70 -5.66 -17.14
N VAL A 54 17.68 -5.53 -18.47
CA VAL A 54 17.38 -4.30 -19.18
C VAL A 54 16.09 -3.78 -18.56
N GLN A 55 16.21 -2.70 -17.79
CA GLN A 55 15.06 -1.94 -17.30
C GLN A 55 14.35 -1.45 -18.55
N GLN A 56 13.35 -2.20 -19.01
CA GLN A 56 12.47 -1.77 -20.09
C GLN A 56 11.94 -0.40 -19.74
N ALA A 57 11.97 0.51 -20.72
CA ALA A 57 11.36 1.82 -20.57
C ALA A 57 9.92 1.61 -20.09
N PRO A 58 9.49 2.33 -19.04
CA PRO A 58 8.20 2.12 -18.44
C PRO A 58 7.10 2.28 -19.49
N VAL A 59 6.21 1.29 -19.62
CA VAL A 59 4.93 1.53 -20.30
C VAL A 59 4.23 2.66 -19.51
N PRO A 60 3.79 3.74 -20.16
CA PRO A 60 3.13 4.83 -19.46
C PRO A 60 1.93 4.28 -18.69
N PRO A 61 1.75 4.60 -17.38
CA PRO A 61 0.51 4.31 -16.68
C PRO A 61 -0.68 4.73 -17.56
N PRO A 62 -1.73 3.91 -17.63
CA PRO A 62 -2.90 4.27 -18.41
C PRO A 62 -3.37 5.66 -17.97
N PRO A 63 -3.72 6.55 -18.91
CA PRO A 63 -4.20 7.88 -18.57
C PRO A 63 -5.31 7.72 -17.54
N VAL A 64 -5.23 8.52 -16.48
CA VAL A 64 -6.27 8.56 -15.45
C VAL A 64 -7.53 9.09 -16.11
N VAL A 65 -8.37 8.18 -16.58
CA VAL A 65 -9.67 8.53 -17.14
C VAL A 65 -10.48 9.09 -15.98
N PRO A 66 -10.96 10.36 -16.08
CA PRO A 66 -11.88 10.90 -15.09
C PRO A 66 -13.03 9.91 -14.95
N LEU A 67 -13.20 9.40 -13.74
CA LEU A 67 -14.23 8.40 -13.49
C LEU A 67 -15.58 9.00 -13.93
N PRO A 68 -16.39 8.30 -14.73
CA PRO A 68 -17.70 8.81 -15.11
C PRO A 68 -18.49 9.18 -13.84
N PRO A 69 -19.30 10.24 -13.89
CA PRO A 69 -20.01 10.72 -12.71
C PRO A 69 -20.86 9.60 -12.11
N ASP A 70 -20.44 9.13 -10.94
CA ASP A 70 -21.15 8.12 -10.17
C ASP A 70 -22.15 8.85 -9.26
N PRO A 71 -23.47 8.80 -9.53
CA PRO A 71 -24.44 9.50 -8.69
C PRO A 71 -24.41 9.02 -7.23
N ALA A 72 -23.96 7.80 -6.98
CA ALA A 72 -23.79 7.30 -5.61
C ALA A 72 -22.64 8.01 -4.87
N ARG A 73 -21.71 8.65 -5.58
CA ARG A 73 -20.57 9.38 -4.98
C ARG A 73 -20.98 10.71 -4.35
N LYS A 74 -22.19 11.21 -4.60
CA LYS A 74 -22.64 12.52 -4.11
C LYS A 74 -22.38 12.75 -2.60
N PRO A 75 -22.67 11.81 -1.67
CA PRO A 75 -22.37 12.02 -0.25
C PRO A 75 -20.88 12.22 0.04
N LEU A 76 -20.00 11.52 -0.70
CA LEU A 76 -18.55 11.69 -0.59
C LEU A 76 -18.11 13.03 -1.16
N ASP A 77 -18.66 13.46 -2.30
CA ASP A 77 -18.35 14.77 -2.87
C ASP A 77 -18.82 15.91 -1.93
N ASP A 78 -19.99 15.78 -1.32
CA ASP A 78 -20.51 16.73 -0.33
C ASP A 78 -19.64 16.75 0.96
N PHE A 79 -19.04 15.61 1.33
CA PHE A 79 -18.06 15.55 2.42
C PHE A 79 -16.77 16.29 2.06
N LEU A 80 -16.21 16.03 0.87
CA LEU A 80 -14.94 16.62 0.43
C LEU A 80 -15.05 18.11 0.12
N ALA A 81 -16.21 18.59 -0.37
CA ALA A 81 -16.45 20.01 -0.63
C ALA A 81 -16.34 20.89 0.63
N LYS A 82 -16.46 20.30 1.83
CA LYS A 82 -16.28 20.99 3.11
C LYS A 82 -14.81 21.16 3.50
N ILE A 83 -13.90 20.44 2.83
CA ILE A 83 -12.47 20.46 3.11
C ILE A 83 -11.79 21.29 2.02
N LYS A 84 -11.23 22.44 2.43
CA LYS A 84 -10.48 23.31 1.52
C LYS A 84 -9.33 22.51 0.89
N ASP A 85 -9.10 22.69 -0.41
CA ASP A 85 -8.01 22.07 -1.18
C ASP A 85 -8.10 20.54 -1.34
N ALA A 86 -9.23 19.91 -0.99
CA ALA A 86 -9.44 18.47 -1.22
C ALA A 86 -9.48 18.08 -2.71
N ASP A 87 -9.85 19.02 -3.57
CA ASP A 87 -9.88 18.90 -5.04
C ASP A 87 -8.48 18.76 -5.66
N LYS A 88 -7.40 19.01 -4.91
CA LYS A 88 -6.02 18.76 -5.35
C LYS A 88 -5.62 17.29 -5.30
N GLY A 89 -6.40 16.46 -4.61
CA GLY A 89 -6.19 15.02 -4.58
C GLY A 89 -6.79 14.34 -5.81
N GLN A 90 -6.17 13.24 -6.22
CA GLN A 90 -6.68 12.37 -7.26
C GLN A 90 -7.56 11.29 -6.64
N MET A 91 -8.81 11.22 -7.07
CA MET A 91 -9.76 10.20 -6.63
C MET A 91 -9.80 9.03 -7.61
N SER A 92 -9.78 7.80 -7.10
CA SER A 92 -10.03 6.57 -7.85
C SER A 92 -11.06 5.69 -7.13
N VAL A 93 -11.72 4.80 -7.88
CA VAL A 93 -12.55 3.75 -7.31
C VAL A 93 -11.67 2.54 -7.01
N VAL A 94 -11.78 2.02 -5.80
CA VAL A 94 -11.13 0.77 -5.41
C VAL A 94 -12.18 -0.33 -5.49
N SER A 95 -12.05 -1.21 -6.47
CA SER A 95 -13.00 -2.30 -6.70
C SER A 95 -12.27 -3.59 -6.99
N SER A 96 -12.74 -4.67 -6.38
CA SER A 96 -12.38 -6.05 -6.71
C SER A 96 -13.52 -6.98 -6.30
N ASP A 97 -13.63 -8.14 -6.93
CA ASP A 97 -14.64 -9.15 -6.57
C ASP A 97 -14.56 -9.52 -5.09
N MET A 98 -13.36 -9.48 -4.53
CA MET A 98 -13.08 -9.84 -3.14
C MET A 98 -13.51 -8.76 -2.17
N LEU A 99 -13.37 -7.47 -2.54
CA LEU A 99 -13.94 -6.37 -1.78
C LEU A 99 -15.46 -6.42 -1.79
N GLN A 100 -16.06 -6.73 -2.93
CA GLN A 100 -17.52 -6.85 -3.05
C GLN A 100 -18.06 -8.03 -2.23
N ALA A 101 -17.36 -9.16 -2.23
CA ALA A 101 -17.72 -10.32 -1.41
C ALA A 101 -17.58 -10.05 0.09
N ALA A 102 -16.49 -9.37 0.50
CA ALA A 102 -16.22 -9.05 1.90
C ALA A 102 -17.07 -7.88 2.43
N PHE A 103 -17.51 -6.94 1.60
CA PHE A 103 -18.31 -5.79 2.01
C PHE A 103 -19.47 -5.55 1.04
N PRO A 104 -20.51 -6.39 1.06
CA PRO A 104 -21.61 -6.29 0.11
C PRO A 104 -22.29 -4.92 0.17
N GLY A 105 -22.41 -4.28 -0.99
CA GLY A 105 -23.05 -2.97 -1.15
C GLY A 105 -22.21 -1.76 -0.74
N TYR A 106 -21.04 -1.96 -0.13
CA TYR A 106 -20.08 -0.88 0.07
C TYR A 106 -19.40 -0.50 -1.23
N ARG A 107 -19.06 0.79 -1.35
CA ARG A 107 -18.19 1.30 -2.41
C ARG A 107 -16.95 1.91 -1.77
N PHE A 108 -15.78 1.60 -2.34
CA PHE A 108 -14.52 2.12 -1.84
C PHE A 108 -13.92 3.10 -2.84
N TYR A 109 -13.36 4.17 -2.30
CA TYR A 109 -12.66 5.18 -3.07
C TYR A 109 -11.32 5.48 -2.41
N ALA A 110 -10.29 5.72 -3.20
CA ALA A 110 -8.99 6.17 -2.70
C ALA A 110 -8.74 7.60 -3.18
N LEU A 111 -8.31 8.46 -2.25
CA LEU A 111 -7.90 9.82 -2.53
C LEU A 111 -6.42 9.98 -2.22
N HIS A 112 -5.63 10.12 -3.29
CA HIS A 112 -4.18 10.31 -3.19
C HIS A 112 -3.81 11.74 -3.50
N PHE A 113 -3.05 12.35 -2.61
CA PHE A 113 -2.35 13.58 -2.89
C PHE A 113 -0.99 13.24 -3.49
N ARG A 114 -0.63 13.99 -4.53
CA ARG A 114 0.64 13.80 -5.22
C ARG A 114 1.80 13.90 -4.23
N MET A 115 2.55 12.80 -4.06
CA MET A 115 3.79 12.76 -3.28
C MET A 115 5.03 12.89 -4.18
N PHE A 116 4.88 12.52 -5.45
CA PHE A 116 5.93 12.54 -6.47
C PHE A 116 5.37 13.10 -7.79
N PRO A 117 6.13 13.88 -8.59
CA PRO A 117 7.53 14.28 -8.39
C PRO A 117 7.74 15.39 -7.37
N VAL A 118 6.67 16.11 -7.02
CA VAL A 118 6.69 17.14 -5.96
C VAL A 118 5.48 16.93 -5.08
N ALA A 119 5.76 16.73 -3.78
CA ALA A 119 4.73 16.53 -2.77
C ALA A 119 3.84 17.78 -2.64
N VAL A 120 2.53 17.55 -2.60
CA VAL A 120 1.53 18.58 -2.32
C VAL A 120 1.16 18.52 -0.84
N ALA A 121 1.08 19.69 -0.20
CA ALA A 121 0.60 19.76 1.18
C ALA A 121 -0.85 19.26 1.28
N THR A 122 -1.09 18.35 2.21
CA THR A 122 -2.39 17.71 2.43
C THR A 122 -3.21 18.54 3.41
N PRO A 123 -4.47 18.89 3.07
CA PRO A 123 -5.33 19.63 3.99
C PRO A 123 -5.87 18.71 5.08
N ALA A 124 -5.84 19.14 6.34
CA ALA A 124 -6.43 18.37 7.43
C ALA A 124 -7.96 18.21 7.23
N PRO A 125 -8.55 17.04 7.54
CA PRO A 125 -7.94 15.85 8.17
C PRO A 125 -7.33 14.84 7.18
N LEU A 126 -7.22 15.20 5.89
CA LEU A 126 -6.71 14.30 4.86
C LEU A 126 -5.19 14.08 5.01
N LYS A 127 -4.76 12.87 4.68
CA LYS A 127 -3.35 12.45 4.61
C LYS A 127 -2.91 12.28 3.15
N PRO A 128 -1.62 11.99 2.87
CA PRO A 128 -1.18 11.74 1.50
C PRO A 128 -1.96 10.67 0.74
N ALA A 129 -2.43 9.64 1.45
CA ALA A 129 -3.33 8.62 0.94
C ALA A 129 -4.49 8.46 1.92
N ASN A 130 -5.70 8.36 1.39
CA ASN A 130 -6.91 8.19 2.19
C ASN A 130 -7.78 7.15 1.50
N VAL A 131 -8.44 6.32 2.29
CA VAL A 131 -9.48 5.42 1.81
C VAL A 131 -10.82 5.90 2.35
N PHE A 132 -11.84 5.88 1.51
CA PHE A 132 -13.22 6.16 1.88
C PHE A 132 -14.07 4.92 1.61
N ALA A 133 -14.97 4.62 2.54
CA ALA A 133 -16.02 3.63 2.34
C ALA A 133 -17.37 4.35 2.35
N LEU A 134 -18.16 4.15 1.30
CA LEU A 134 -19.55 4.58 1.24
C LEU A 134 -20.45 3.37 1.52
N SER A 135 -21.24 3.46 2.58
CA SER A 135 -22.18 2.39 2.95
C SER A 135 -23.38 2.32 1.99
N PRO A 136 -24.11 1.20 1.97
CA PRO A 136 -25.38 1.10 1.22
C PRO A 136 -26.42 2.18 1.62
N GLN A 137 -26.29 2.73 2.83
CA GLN A 137 -27.16 3.78 3.38
C GLN A 137 -26.69 5.19 2.97
N GLY A 138 -25.57 5.31 2.26
CA GLY A 138 -25.00 6.58 1.83
C GLY A 138 -24.14 7.28 2.89
N GLU A 139 -23.74 6.57 3.94
CA GLU A 139 -22.83 7.11 4.97
C GLU A 139 -21.38 7.00 4.51
N VAL A 140 -20.60 8.06 4.75
CA VAL A 140 -19.19 8.14 4.35
C VAL A 140 -18.31 7.88 5.57
N THR A 141 -17.47 6.85 5.49
CA THR A 141 -16.42 6.56 6.46
C THR A 141 -15.07 6.94 5.88
N HIS A 142 -14.37 7.88 6.51
CA HIS A 142 -13.01 8.30 6.16
C HIS A 142 -11.98 7.48 6.96
N MET A 143 -11.06 6.83 6.26
CA MET A 143 -9.94 6.08 6.82
C MET A 143 -8.62 6.72 6.35
N PRO A 144 -8.03 7.64 7.13
CA PRO A 144 -6.78 8.30 6.76
C PRO A 144 -5.54 7.39 6.95
N ASP A 145 -5.65 6.26 7.66
CA ASP A 145 -4.49 5.43 8.00
C ASP A 145 -4.85 3.95 8.24
N MET A 146 -3.81 3.16 8.53
CA MET A 146 -3.93 1.72 8.74
C MET A 146 -4.76 1.34 9.97
N ASP A 147 -4.73 2.14 11.03
CA ASP A 147 -5.48 1.85 12.25
C ASP A 147 -6.98 2.07 12.03
N SER A 148 -7.36 3.19 11.39
CA SER A 148 -8.75 3.43 11.00
C SER A 148 -9.27 2.39 9.99
N LEU A 149 -8.43 1.91 9.06
CA LEU A 149 -8.78 0.79 8.19
C LEU A 149 -8.99 -0.52 8.97
N LYS A 150 -8.08 -0.86 9.88
CA LYS A 150 -8.20 -2.06 10.74
C LYS A 150 -9.51 -2.03 11.53
N ASP A 151 -9.83 -0.89 12.14
CA ASP A 151 -11.06 -0.72 12.90
C ASP A 151 -12.29 -0.80 11.98
N PHE A 152 -12.27 -0.17 10.80
CA PHE A 152 -13.35 -0.30 9.83
C PHE A 152 -13.62 -1.78 9.46
N VAL A 153 -12.58 -2.54 9.13
CA VAL A 153 -12.71 -3.96 8.76
C VAL A 153 -13.20 -4.79 9.94
N ARG A 154 -12.68 -4.57 11.16
CA ARG A 154 -13.14 -5.28 12.36
C ARG A 154 -14.66 -5.13 12.56
N HIS A 155 -15.19 -3.92 12.42
CA HIS A 155 -16.61 -3.65 12.66
C HIS A 155 -17.50 -4.10 11.50
N ASN A 156 -17.09 -3.87 10.25
CA ASN A 156 -17.98 -3.98 9.09
C ASN A 156 -17.81 -5.26 8.28
N ALA A 157 -16.68 -5.97 8.39
CA ALA A 157 -16.50 -7.22 7.65
C ALA A 157 -17.38 -8.34 8.24
N PRO A 158 -17.81 -9.31 7.41
CA PRO A 158 -18.46 -10.51 7.90
C PRO A 158 -17.53 -11.28 8.82
N THR A 159 -18.13 -12.01 9.73
CA THR A 159 -17.39 -12.85 10.66
C THR A 159 -16.73 -14.01 9.93
N ALA A 160 -15.41 -14.14 10.06
CA ALA A 160 -14.59 -15.12 9.37
C ALA A 160 -14.35 -16.38 10.20
N GLN A 161 -15.42 -17.15 10.42
CA GLN A 161 -15.38 -18.41 11.18
C GLN A 161 -14.68 -19.54 10.43
N ARG A 162 -14.44 -19.40 9.11
CA ARG A 162 -13.76 -20.39 8.24
C ARG A 162 -12.47 -19.88 7.60
N ASN A 163 -11.54 -20.78 7.27
CA ASN A 163 -10.23 -20.39 6.73
C ASN A 163 -10.35 -19.67 5.38
N ASP A 164 -11.30 -20.09 4.55
CA ASP A 164 -11.65 -19.42 3.30
C ASP A 164 -12.19 -18.00 3.55
N GLN A 165 -13.13 -17.84 4.49
CA GLN A 165 -13.68 -16.53 4.84
C GLN A 165 -12.60 -15.57 5.37
N ALA A 166 -11.69 -16.07 6.23
CA ALA A 166 -10.60 -15.26 6.77
C ALA A 166 -9.61 -14.84 5.70
N ARG A 167 -9.33 -15.73 4.73
CA ARG A 167 -8.54 -15.38 3.54
C ARG A 167 -9.25 -14.27 2.77
N ASP A 168 -10.54 -14.36 2.51
CA ASP A 168 -11.24 -13.37 1.69
C ASP A 168 -11.29 -11.99 2.37
N VAL A 169 -11.62 -11.94 3.66
CA VAL A 169 -11.56 -10.70 4.45
C VAL A 169 -10.14 -10.13 4.50
N PHE A 170 -9.13 -10.98 4.70
CA PHE A 170 -7.72 -10.54 4.71
C PHE A 170 -7.29 -9.96 3.36
N LYS A 171 -7.67 -10.60 2.25
CA LYS A 171 -7.31 -10.11 0.92
C LYS A 171 -8.02 -8.79 0.59
N ALA A 172 -9.28 -8.65 1.00
CA ALA A 172 -10.02 -7.39 0.87
C ALA A 172 -9.36 -6.26 1.68
N TRP A 173 -9.00 -6.52 2.94
CA TRP A 173 -8.23 -5.59 3.77
C TRP A 173 -6.89 -5.23 3.15
N MET A 174 -6.14 -6.22 2.63
CA MET A 174 -4.84 -6.00 1.99
C MET A 174 -4.95 -5.12 0.73
N ASN A 175 -6.00 -5.31 -0.06
CA ASN A 175 -6.26 -4.47 -1.24
C ASN A 175 -6.40 -2.98 -0.83
N LEU A 176 -7.20 -2.70 0.20
CA LEU A 176 -7.33 -1.34 0.75
C LEU A 176 -6.04 -0.83 1.41
N ALA A 177 -5.30 -1.71 2.10
CA ALA A 177 -4.05 -1.35 2.77
C ALA A 177 -2.98 -0.86 1.78
N LEU A 178 -2.92 -1.46 0.58
CA LEU A 178 -1.97 -1.07 -0.46
C LEU A 178 -2.21 0.34 -1.00
N GLU A 179 -3.42 0.85 -0.89
CA GLU A 179 -3.71 2.24 -1.27
C GLU A 179 -2.93 3.25 -0.41
N PHE A 180 -2.61 2.91 0.86
CA PHE A 180 -1.77 3.74 1.71
C PHE A 180 -0.27 3.69 1.37
N LYS A 181 0.13 2.73 0.53
CA LYS A 181 1.51 2.59 0.04
C LYS A 181 1.70 3.15 -1.36
N GLN A 182 0.62 3.37 -2.09
CA GLN A 182 0.67 3.93 -3.42
C GLN A 182 1.18 5.39 -3.36
N ASP A 183 2.29 5.66 -4.05
CA ASP A 183 2.87 6.99 -4.23
C ASP A 183 2.62 7.56 -5.63
N GLY A 184 1.87 6.81 -6.46
CA GLY A 184 1.64 7.07 -7.88
C GLY A 184 2.65 6.40 -8.81
N PHE A 185 3.66 5.72 -8.27
CA PHE A 185 4.77 5.12 -9.02
C PHE A 185 4.90 3.61 -8.80
N TYR A 186 4.51 3.13 -7.62
CA TYR A 186 4.50 1.71 -7.35
C TYR A 186 3.46 1.00 -8.22
N GLU A 187 3.91 -0.07 -8.87
CA GLU A 187 3.02 -1.16 -9.26
C GLU A 187 3.34 -2.35 -8.41
N PHE A 188 2.29 -3.02 -7.96
CA PHE A 188 2.39 -4.19 -7.11
C PHE A 188 2.06 -5.44 -7.93
N SER A 189 2.74 -6.54 -7.62
CA SER A 189 2.36 -7.85 -8.11
C SER A 189 0.94 -8.20 -7.66
N ALA A 190 0.36 -9.21 -8.32
CA ALA A 190 -0.77 -9.91 -7.72
C ALA A 190 -0.39 -10.39 -6.31
N LEU A 191 -1.39 -10.47 -5.44
CA LEU A 191 -1.22 -10.94 -4.07
C LEU A 191 -0.72 -12.39 -4.08
N ALA A 192 0.34 -12.65 -3.33
CA ALA A 192 0.85 -14.01 -3.16
C ALA A 192 -0.23 -14.92 -2.52
N PRO A 193 -0.11 -16.25 -2.68
CA PRO A 193 -0.99 -17.20 -1.99
C PRO A 193 -1.06 -16.91 -0.50
N VAL A 194 -2.29 -16.88 0.02
CA VAL A 194 -2.55 -16.54 1.42
C VAL A 194 -2.37 -17.76 2.30
N ASN A 195 -1.39 -17.68 3.18
CA ASN A 195 -1.05 -18.74 4.13
C ASN A 195 -1.87 -18.59 5.41
N VAL A 196 -2.32 -19.71 5.95
CA VAL A 196 -3.11 -19.80 7.18
C VAL A 196 -2.39 -20.80 8.08
N THR A 197 -1.86 -20.34 9.21
CA THR A 197 -0.93 -21.13 10.03
C THR A 197 -1.55 -21.68 11.31
N SER A 198 -2.66 -21.14 11.80
CA SER A 198 -3.25 -21.60 13.06
C SER A 198 -4.77 -21.58 13.00
N ARG A 199 -5.39 -22.66 13.47
CA ARG A 199 -6.77 -22.67 13.94
C ARG A 199 -6.90 -23.81 14.93
N SER A 200 -6.64 -23.54 16.20
CA SER A 200 -7.12 -24.43 17.26
C SER A 200 -8.41 -23.85 17.83
N ALA A 201 -9.17 -24.66 18.57
CA ALA A 201 -10.41 -24.20 19.21
C ALA A 201 -10.20 -23.09 20.26
N THR A 202 -8.94 -22.79 20.62
CA THR A 202 -8.54 -21.83 21.67
C THR A 202 -7.45 -20.87 21.20
N ALA A 203 -7.06 -20.93 19.92
CA ALA A 203 -5.97 -20.14 19.37
C ALA A 203 -6.46 -19.28 18.22
N ASP A 204 -5.96 -18.05 18.18
CA ASP A 204 -6.28 -17.11 17.11
C ASP A 204 -5.90 -17.66 15.74
N LEU A 205 -6.68 -17.27 14.75
CA LEU A 205 -6.44 -17.60 13.35
C LEU A 205 -5.50 -16.57 12.74
N THR A 206 -4.29 -17.00 12.38
CA THR A 206 -3.30 -16.12 11.74
C THR A 206 -3.28 -16.33 10.23
N VAL A 207 -3.39 -15.22 9.50
CA VAL A 207 -3.37 -15.17 8.05
C VAL A 207 -2.21 -14.28 7.59
N THR A 208 -1.45 -14.73 6.60
CA THR A 208 -0.29 -13.98 6.09
C THR A 208 -0.22 -14.02 4.57
N SER A 209 0.13 -12.89 3.96
CA SER A 209 0.53 -12.83 2.56
C SER A 209 1.50 -11.67 2.32
N LYS A 210 1.91 -11.50 1.08
CA LYS A 210 2.76 -10.40 0.62
C LYS A 210 2.45 -9.99 -0.81
N VAL A 211 2.80 -8.76 -1.13
CA VAL A 211 2.97 -8.29 -2.51
C VAL A 211 4.40 -7.80 -2.72
N THR A 212 4.85 -7.82 -3.96
CA THR A 212 6.16 -7.32 -4.37
C THR A 212 5.97 -6.10 -5.26
N ALA A 213 6.83 -5.09 -5.13
CA ALA A 213 6.88 -4.01 -6.11
C ALA A 213 7.41 -4.56 -7.45
N THR A 214 6.59 -4.51 -8.50
CA THR A 214 6.96 -4.87 -9.87
C THR A 214 7.46 -3.67 -10.65
N ARG A 215 7.01 -2.46 -10.28
CA ARG A 215 7.48 -1.19 -10.85
C ARG A 215 7.58 -0.12 -9.78
N GLY A 216 8.38 0.91 -10.08
CA GLY A 216 8.61 2.05 -9.20
C GLY A 216 9.50 1.73 -8.00
N GLY A 217 9.99 0.52 -7.82
CA GLY A 217 10.89 0.22 -6.73
C GLY A 217 11.19 -1.25 -6.64
N ARG A 218 11.66 -1.67 -5.46
CA ARG A 218 11.93 -3.07 -5.15
C ARG A 218 11.55 -3.39 -3.72
N GLY A 219 11.45 -4.67 -3.42
CA GLY A 219 11.14 -5.17 -2.08
C GLY A 219 9.70 -5.66 -1.97
N GLU A 220 9.36 -6.05 -0.75
CA GLU A 220 8.10 -6.71 -0.43
C GLU A 220 7.33 -5.94 0.64
N TYR A 221 6.01 -6.02 0.55
CA TYR A 221 5.09 -5.55 1.55
C TYR A 221 4.35 -6.76 2.08
N LYS A 222 4.79 -7.22 3.26
CA LYS A 222 4.27 -8.42 3.91
C LYS A 222 3.29 -8.00 4.99
N ALA A 223 2.13 -8.63 5.00
CA ALA A 223 1.11 -8.35 5.99
C ALA A 223 0.63 -9.64 6.67
N THR A 224 0.34 -9.49 7.96
CA THR A 224 -0.22 -10.53 8.82
C THR A 224 -1.46 -9.97 9.47
N ALA A 225 -2.56 -10.72 9.47
CA ALA A 225 -3.72 -10.43 10.29
C ALA A 225 -4.02 -11.58 11.23
N THR A 226 -4.45 -11.24 12.43
CA THR A 226 -4.87 -12.20 13.45
C THR A 226 -6.35 -12.01 13.70
N PHE A 227 -7.11 -13.10 13.57
CA PHE A 227 -8.54 -13.16 13.81
C PHE A 227 -8.81 -13.80 15.17
N GLY A 228 -9.65 -13.17 15.98
CA GLY A 228 -10.08 -13.72 17.26
C GLY A 228 -11.05 -14.89 17.11
N GLU A 229 -11.42 -15.49 18.24
CA GLU A 229 -12.45 -16.54 18.31
C GLU A 229 -13.81 -16.07 17.76
N ASP A 230 -14.09 -14.78 17.91
CA ASP A 230 -15.29 -14.14 17.35
C ASP A 230 -15.24 -14.03 15.83
N GLY A 231 -14.16 -14.45 15.16
CA GLY A 231 -13.96 -14.41 13.72
C GLY A 231 -13.72 -13.00 13.17
N LYS A 232 -13.45 -12.00 14.02
CA LYS A 232 -13.12 -10.64 13.61
C LYS A 232 -11.62 -10.41 13.61
N ILE A 233 -11.14 -9.47 12.79
CA ILE A 233 -9.74 -9.04 12.83
C ILE A 233 -9.46 -8.40 14.19
N ARG A 234 -8.57 -9.00 14.96
CA ARG A 234 -8.10 -8.46 16.23
C ARG A 234 -6.87 -7.58 16.02
N ASP A 235 -5.91 -8.04 15.23
CA ASP A 235 -4.66 -7.31 15.02
C ASP A 235 -4.15 -7.45 13.59
N THR A 236 -3.33 -6.49 13.17
CA THR A 236 -2.70 -6.46 11.85
C THR A 236 -1.28 -5.93 11.96
N THR A 237 -0.32 -6.68 11.42
CA THR A 237 1.08 -6.29 11.36
C THR A 237 1.52 -6.18 9.91
N ILE A 238 2.24 -5.11 9.61
CA ILE A 238 2.84 -4.88 8.29
C ILE A 238 4.36 -4.81 8.46
N VAL A 239 5.06 -5.63 7.68
CA VAL A 239 6.50 -5.51 7.48
C VAL A 239 6.73 -4.92 6.10
N ASP A 240 7.11 -3.65 6.09
CA ASP A 240 7.34 -2.88 4.88
C ASP A 240 8.83 -2.85 4.54
N ASN A 241 9.22 -3.71 3.61
CA ASN A 241 10.58 -3.77 3.06
C ASN A 241 10.67 -3.09 1.69
N MET A 242 9.66 -2.29 1.31
CA MET A 242 9.68 -1.57 0.05
C MET A 242 10.73 -0.47 0.07
N LYS A 243 11.44 -0.36 -1.05
CA LYS A 243 12.40 0.71 -1.33
C LYS A 243 11.98 1.39 -2.62
N ALA A 244 11.79 2.70 -2.55
CA ALA A 244 11.53 3.49 -3.73
C ALA A 244 12.71 3.34 -4.70
N GLY A 245 12.41 3.22 -5.99
CA GLY A 245 13.41 3.33 -7.04
C GLY A 245 13.95 4.77 -7.14
N VAL A 246 14.73 5.05 -8.18
CA VAL A 246 15.16 6.43 -8.45
C VAL A 246 13.91 7.30 -8.68
N ARG A 247 13.89 8.46 -8.00
CA ARG A 247 12.78 9.43 -8.00
C ARG A 247 13.36 10.82 -8.25
N PRO A 248 13.63 11.21 -9.51
CA PRO A 248 14.15 12.54 -9.77
C PRO A 248 13.11 13.59 -9.36
N VAL A 249 13.53 14.75 -8.86
CA VAL A 249 12.61 15.82 -8.48
C VAL A 249 12.33 16.67 -9.71
N CYS A 250 11.05 16.96 -10.01
CA CYS A 250 10.74 17.62 -11.27
C CYS A 250 11.09 19.11 -11.18
N GLN A 251 12.16 19.47 -11.87
CA GLN A 251 12.67 20.84 -11.92
C GLN A 251 12.26 21.54 -13.23
N ALA A 252 11.04 21.31 -13.73
CA ALA A 252 10.58 21.84 -15.02
C ALA A 252 10.81 23.36 -15.19
N THR A 253 10.73 24.14 -14.11
CA THR A 253 11.01 25.59 -14.11
C THR A 253 12.47 25.94 -14.47
N LYS A 254 13.38 24.96 -14.52
CA LYS A 254 14.80 25.07 -14.85
C LYS A 254 15.13 24.66 -16.29
N LEU A 255 14.13 24.37 -17.12
CA LEU A 255 14.33 24.09 -18.55
C LEU A 255 14.91 25.29 -19.33
N LEU A 256 14.78 26.51 -18.79
CA LEU A 256 15.40 27.73 -19.31
C LEU A 256 16.60 28.22 -18.48
N ASP A 257 17.23 27.36 -17.68
CA ASP A 257 18.40 27.76 -16.91
C ASP A 257 19.52 28.27 -17.84
N LYS A 258 20.30 29.25 -17.36
CA LYS A 258 21.38 29.86 -18.15
C LYS A 258 22.49 28.84 -18.42
N ASP A 259 22.70 27.90 -17.50
CA ASP A 259 23.66 26.82 -17.67
C ASP A 259 23.06 25.70 -18.55
N PRO A 260 23.64 25.40 -19.73
CA PRO A 260 23.19 24.30 -20.59
C PRO A 260 23.28 22.93 -19.91
N ILE A 261 24.19 22.73 -18.95
CA ILE A 261 24.33 21.48 -18.20
C ILE A 261 23.10 21.29 -17.31
N VAL A 262 22.68 22.34 -16.59
CA VAL A 262 21.47 22.29 -15.75
C VAL A 262 20.24 21.95 -16.59
N ARG A 263 20.07 22.60 -17.77
CA ARG A 263 18.96 22.28 -18.68
C ARG A 263 18.95 20.82 -19.11
N LYS A 264 20.12 20.27 -19.46
CA LYS A 264 20.26 18.87 -19.87
C LYS A 264 19.94 17.88 -18.74
N ILE A 265 20.36 18.19 -17.51
CA ILE A 265 20.02 17.39 -16.31
C ILE A 265 18.51 17.39 -16.09
N VAL A 266 17.89 18.57 -16.10
CA VAL A 266 16.45 18.74 -15.89
C VAL A 266 15.63 18.00 -16.96
N GLU A 267 16.00 18.15 -18.24
CA GLU A 267 15.35 17.40 -19.32
C GLU A 267 15.49 15.89 -19.11
N LYS A 268 16.69 15.40 -18.77
CA LYS A 268 16.90 13.97 -18.51
C LYS A 268 16.05 13.48 -17.33
N ASP A 269 15.97 14.25 -16.25
CA ASP A 269 15.18 13.89 -15.07
C ASP A 269 13.69 13.82 -15.40
N ILE A 270 13.17 14.75 -16.20
CA ILE A 270 11.79 14.74 -16.68
C ILE A 270 11.54 13.55 -17.61
N LEU A 271 12.48 13.22 -18.50
CA LEU A 271 12.37 12.04 -19.38
C LEU A 271 12.36 10.74 -18.58
N VAL A 272 13.18 10.62 -17.54
CA VAL A 272 13.18 9.45 -16.63
C VAL A 272 11.86 9.31 -15.87
N MET A 273 11.19 10.41 -15.55
CA MET A 273 9.84 10.36 -14.97
C MET A 273 8.78 9.87 -15.97
N GLY A 274 9.00 10.12 -17.26
CA GLY A 274 8.06 9.80 -18.32
C GLY A 274 6.69 10.42 -18.11
N SER A 275 5.65 9.67 -18.47
CA SER A 275 4.25 10.09 -18.32
C SER A 275 3.82 10.46 -16.89
N ALA A 276 4.49 9.96 -15.85
CA ALA A 276 4.19 10.32 -14.47
C ALA A 276 4.48 11.81 -14.15
N ALA A 277 5.30 12.49 -14.96
CA ALA A 277 5.52 13.93 -14.81
C ALA A 277 4.32 14.79 -15.24
N LYS A 278 3.35 14.25 -15.98
CA LYS A 278 2.32 15.02 -16.71
C LYS A 278 1.55 16.00 -15.85
N SER A 279 0.99 15.55 -14.73
CA SER A 279 0.16 16.41 -13.86
C SER A 279 0.94 17.61 -13.32
N TYR A 280 2.22 17.41 -13.01
CA TYR A 280 3.10 18.49 -12.59
C TYR A 280 3.51 19.39 -13.76
N LEU A 281 3.84 18.82 -14.92
CA LEU A 281 4.17 19.60 -16.11
C LEU A 281 3.00 20.50 -16.54
N ASP A 282 1.76 20.00 -16.50
CA ASP A 282 0.57 20.81 -16.79
C ASP A 282 0.42 21.99 -15.82
N GLU A 283 0.63 21.75 -14.53
CA GLU A 283 0.58 22.79 -13.50
C GLU A 283 1.67 23.85 -13.72
N GLN A 284 2.91 23.42 -14.00
CA GLN A 284 4.01 24.35 -14.26
C GLN A 284 3.80 25.11 -15.56
N ARG A 285 3.33 24.43 -16.62
CA ARG A 285 3.00 25.04 -17.91
C ARG A 285 1.95 26.14 -17.77
N ALA A 286 0.89 25.91 -17.00
CA ALA A 286 -0.16 26.90 -16.77
C ALA A 286 0.34 28.20 -16.11
N LYS A 287 1.45 28.13 -15.34
CA LYS A 287 2.06 29.27 -14.63
C LYS A 287 3.28 29.85 -15.37
N ALA A 288 3.76 29.17 -16.41
CA ALA A 288 5.01 29.46 -17.10
C ALA A 288 4.88 30.61 -18.11
N SER A 289 6.01 31.27 -18.40
CA SER A 289 6.14 32.18 -19.54
C SER A 289 6.00 31.42 -20.88
N PRO A 290 5.69 32.10 -21.99
CA PRO A 290 5.57 31.45 -23.30
C PRO A 290 6.81 30.63 -23.71
N ASP A 291 8.01 31.12 -23.39
CA ASP A 291 9.25 30.40 -23.69
C ASP A 291 9.36 29.10 -22.90
N LEU A 292 9.02 29.14 -21.60
CA LEU A 292 9.08 27.97 -20.75
C LEU A 292 7.97 26.97 -21.10
N GLN A 293 6.78 27.45 -21.49
CA GLN A 293 5.72 26.59 -22.02
C GLN A 293 6.19 25.81 -23.24
N ARG A 294 6.90 26.45 -24.18
CA ARG A 294 7.46 25.77 -25.36
C ARG A 294 8.45 24.68 -25.01
N GLU A 295 9.32 24.91 -24.03
CA GLU A 295 10.26 23.87 -23.58
C GLU A 295 9.56 22.71 -22.86
N ILE A 296 8.56 23.01 -22.01
CA ILE A 296 7.73 21.97 -21.38
C ILE A 296 7.02 21.13 -22.45
N ASP A 297 6.41 21.77 -23.44
CA ASP A 297 5.71 21.10 -24.55
C ASP A 297 6.67 20.25 -25.39
N ARG A 298 7.88 20.76 -25.65
CA ARG A 298 8.91 20.01 -26.38
C ARG A 298 9.30 18.72 -25.64
N VAL A 299 9.57 18.81 -24.34
CA VAL A 299 9.95 17.64 -23.53
C VAL A 299 8.77 16.67 -23.39
N TRP A 300 7.55 17.17 -23.20
CA TRP A 300 6.35 16.33 -23.16
C TRP A 300 6.12 15.56 -24.46
N ASN A 301 6.26 16.23 -25.62
CA ASN A 301 6.15 15.56 -26.91
C ASN A 301 7.18 14.45 -27.07
N LYS A 302 8.40 14.64 -26.55
CA LYS A 302 9.45 13.62 -26.56
C LYS A 302 9.08 12.39 -25.71
N ILE A 303 8.51 12.61 -24.51
CA ILE A 303 7.97 11.53 -23.66
C ILE A 303 6.94 10.70 -24.45
N VAL A 304 5.97 11.38 -25.09
CA VAL A 304 4.90 10.72 -25.86
C VAL A 304 5.46 9.96 -27.07
N GLN A 305 6.44 10.51 -27.78
CA GLN A 305 7.03 9.89 -28.97
C GLN A 305 7.90 8.67 -28.64
N GLU A 306 8.67 8.73 -27.57
CA GLU A 306 9.61 7.67 -27.19
C GLU A 306 8.95 6.59 -26.30
N GLY A 307 7.73 6.84 -25.81
CA GLY A 307 6.95 5.86 -25.04
C GLY A 307 7.40 5.70 -23.59
N TRP A 308 7.86 6.79 -22.96
CA TRP A 308 8.25 6.82 -21.54
C TRP A 308 7.07 6.97 -20.57
#